data_AF-A0A6M0F3H7-F1
#
_entry.id   AF-A0A6M0F3H7-F1
#
_cell.length_a   1.000
_cell.length_b   1.000
_cell.length_c   1.000
_cell.angle_alpha   90.00
_cell.angle_beta   90.00
_cell.angle_gamma   90.00
#
_symmetry.space_group_name_H-M   'P 1'
#
loop_
_entity.id
_entity.type
_entity.pdbx_description
1 polymer ?
#
loop_
_entity_poly.entity_id
_entity_poly.type
_entity_poly.pdbx_seq_one_letter_code
_entity_poly.pdbx_strand_id
1 'polypeptide(L)'
;MAIWQVDLFRRPLQDERKRPLWELVICSPDKTFAAYGFCPQDSVNSDWVVQQLRELASASQLPEAIEVFRPQCLSLLQLAGDRLNIPVVPTRLTPALKQYLQERSQLYPTLPQYTREAYDPLAIELSPPVPIPDTLWGDRWRFAFMSAGDIDPFFRDKPIPVVDIPPALHPTTLNLASTTTIPGLVLDGGRQSMRLVHWLQQQRPVSLNYVAGAPDGLILDVGLCDRIILTTFDDDEVRAAAVTYQERLTASHGLHFLLIQPDDSGMTYSGFWLLQTGG
;
A
#
# COMPACT_ATOMS: atom_id res chain seq x y z
N MET A 1 -5.03 -13.22 16.65
CA MET A 1 -3.89 -12.31 16.45
C MET A 1 -4.35 -10.89 16.74
N ALA A 2 -3.93 -10.31 17.85
CA ALA A 2 -4.19 -8.90 18.13
C ALA A 2 -3.21 -8.03 17.33
N ILE A 3 -3.69 -7.25 16.35
CA ILE A 3 -2.86 -6.38 15.52
C ILE A 3 -3.21 -4.93 15.83
N TRP A 4 -2.20 -4.07 15.94
CA TRP A 4 -2.39 -2.62 16.00
C TRP A 4 -1.85 -1.97 14.74
N GLN A 5 -2.62 -1.05 14.15
CA GLN A 5 -2.18 -0.18 13.08
C GLN A 5 -1.74 1.15 13.69
N VAL A 6 -0.50 1.58 13.38
CA VAL A 6 0.14 2.70 14.05
C VAL A 6 0.68 3.73 13.06
N ASP A 7 0.40 5.00 13.33
CA ASP A 7 1.03 6.15 12.69
C ASP A 7 1.68 7.05 13.75
N LEU A 8 2.82 7.64 13.42
CA LEU A 8 3.48 8.63 14.26
C LEU A 8 4.10 9.70 13.36
N PHE A 9 3.46 10.86 13.28
CA PHE A 9 3.94 11.91 12.38
C PHE A 9 3.53 13.31 12.84
N ARG A 10 4.19 14.31 12.27
CA ARG A 10 3.87 15.72 12.51
C ARG A 10 2.43 16.05 12.07
N ARG A 11 1.75 16.88 12.84
CA ARG A 11 0.41 17.44 12.55
C ARG A 11 0.49 18.93 12.27
N PRO A 12 -0.54 19.55 11.66
CA PRO A 12 -0.62 21.01 11.48
C PRO A 12 -0.99 21.70 12.80
N LEU A 13 -0.27 21.35 13.87
CA LEU A 13 -0.51 21.76 15.24
C LEU A 13 0.81 22.20 15.88
N GLN A 14 0.76 23.21 16.75
CA GLN A 14 1.89 23.67 17.54
C GLN A 14 1.53 23.81 19.02
N ASP A 15 2.50 23.60 19.89
CA ASP A 15 2.31 23.87 21.32
C ASP A 15 2.32 25.38 21.64
N GLU A 16 2.12 25.73 22.91
CA GLU A 16 2.13 27.13 23.39
C GLU A 16 3.46 27.86 23.10
N ARG A 17 4.54 27.11 22.90
CA ARG A 17 5.88 27.62 22.57
C ARG A 17 6.14 27.63 21.06
N LYS A 18 5.12 27.42 20.23
CA LYS A 18 5.18 27.34 18.75
C LYS A 18 6.03 26.18 18.23
N ARG A 19 6.23 25.12 19.02
CA ARG A 19 6.94 23.92 18.59
C ARG A 19 5.98 22.97 17.85
N PRO A 20 6.40 22.36 16.73
CA PRO A 20 5.56 21.39 16.02
C PRO A 20 5.16 20.22 16.92
N LEU A 21 3.88 19.86 16.86
CA LEU A 21 3.35 18.68 17.54
C LEU A 21 3.35 17.47 16.61
N TRP A 22 3.84 16.37 17.16
CA TRP A 22 3.70 15.05 16.61
C TRP A 22 2.57 14.33 17.32
N GLU A 23 1.94 13.42 16.62
CA GLU A 23 0.85 12.63 17.16
C GLU A 23 1.10 11.15 16.88
N LEU A 24 1.08 10.35 17.94
CA LEU A 24 0.95 8.91 17.88
C LEU A 24 -0.53 8.57 17.73
N VAL A 25 -0.87 7.78 16.74
CA VAL A 25 -2.22 7.30 16.46
C VAL A 25 -2.17 5.79 16.37
N ILE A 26 -3.02 5.11 17.14
CA ILE A 26 -3.07 3.66 17.23
C ILE A 26 -4.52 3.24 17.08
N CYS A 27 -4.80 2.22 16.26
CA CYS A 27 -6.11 1.59 16.24
C CYS A 27 -6.00 0.10 15.94
N SER A 28 -7.06 -0.62 16.28
CA SER A 28 -7.28 -2.01 15.87
C SER A 28 -7.90 -2.07 14.47
N PRO A 29 -7.59 -3.10 13.64
CA PRO A 29 -8.21 -3.26 12.31
C PRO A 29 -9.73 -3.36 12.32
N ASP A 30 -10.31 -3.91 13.39
CA ASP A 30 -11.76 -4.04 13.58
C ASP A 30 -12.41 -2.76 14.16
N LYS A 31 -11.61 -1.73 14.42
CA LYS A 31 -12.03 -0.42 14.97
C LYS A 31 -12.67 -0.49 16.35
N THR A 32 -12.47 -1.57 17.10
CA THR A 32 -12.98 -1.71 18.47
C THR A 32 -12.18 -0.89 19.48
N PHE A 33 -10.93 -0.59 19.14
CA PHE A 33 -9.97 0.16 19.94
C PHE A 33 -9.27 1.23 19.09
N ALA A 34 -9.18 2.45 19.63
CA ALA A 34 -8.38 3.53 19.10
C ALA A 34 -7.80 4.39 20.24
N ALA A 35 -6.56 4.84 20.08
CA ALA A 35 -5.87 5.71 21.01
C ALA A 35 -5.00 6.71 20.26
N TYR A 36 -4.74 7.85 20.90
CA TYR A 36 -3.82 8.85 20.36
C TYR A 36 -3.10 9.60 21.48
N GLY A 37 -1.94 10.16 21.16
CA GLY A 37 -1.15 10.96 22.10
C GLY A 37 -0.33 12.01 21.35
N PHE A 38 -0.27 13.23 21.89
CA PHE A 38 0.54 14.31 21.35
C PHE A 38 1.89 14.39 22.05
N CYS A 39 2.92 14.74 21.29
CA CYS A 39 4.27 14.97 21.78
C CYS A 39 4.92 16.12 21.02
N PRO A 40 5.63 17.06 21.70
CA PRO A 40 6.50 18.01 21.02
C PRO A 40 7.58 17.27 20.24
N GLN A 41 7.97 17.80 19.07
CA GLN A 41 8.96 17.18 18.19
C GLN A 41 10.26 16.78 18.90
N ASP A 42 10.80 17.61 19.80
CA ASP A 42 12.05 17.35 20.52
C ASP A 42 11.97 16.16 21.50
N SER A 43 10.75 15.73 21.83
CA SER A 43 10.49 14.64 22.77
C SER A 43 10.12 13.33 22.08
N VAL A 44 9.99 13.33 20.75
CA VAL A 44 9.67 12.13 19.96
C VAL A 44 10.90 11.25 19.84
N ASN A 45 10.91 10.14 20.57
CA ASN A 45 11.95 9.12 20.52
C ASN A 45 11.37 7.74 20.88
N SER A 46 12.19 6.70 20.78
CA SER A 46 11.72 5.32 21.00
C SER A 46 11.32 5.05 22.45
N ASP A 47 11.94 5.73 23.44
CA ASP A 47 11.53 5.64 24.84
C ASP A 47 10.10 6.14 25.05
N TRP A 48 9.77 7.29 24.45
CA TRP A 48 8.42 7.85 24.52
C TRP A 48 7.38 6.92 23.88
N VAL A 49 7.69 6.36 22.71
CA VAL A 49 6.80 5.39 22.04
C VAL A 49 6.60 4.14 22.91
N VAL A 50 7.68 3.58 23.47
CA VAL A 50 7.60 2.41 24.36
C VAL A 50 6.73 2.69 25.57
N GLN A 51 6.85 3.88 26.16
CA GLN A 51 6.01 4.28 27.29
C GLN A 51 4.54 4.36 26.88
N GLN A 52 4.21 5.01 25.76
CA GLN A 52 2.83 5.11 25.27
C GLN A 52 2.22 3.73 24.99
N LEU A 53 2.97 2.84 24.34
CA LEU A 53 2.50 1.47 24.07
C LEU A 53 2.26 0.68 25.36
N ARG A 54 3.11 0.82 26.38
CA ARG A 54 2.93 0.17 27.70
C ARG A 54 1.76 0.74 28.49
N GLU A 55 1.53 2.05 28.43
CA GLU A 55 0.38 2.69 29.06
C GLU A 55 -0.92 2.17 28.44
N LEU A 56 -0.98 2.07 27.11
CA LEU A 56 -2.12 1.46 26.42
C LEU A 56 -2.27 -0.03 26.72
N ALA A 57 -1.15 -0.73 26.91
CA ALA A 57 -1.13 -2.13 27.32
C ALA A 57 -1.67 -2.38 28.74
N SER A 58 -1.82 -1.33 29.56
CA SER A 58 -2.45 -1.48 30.87
C SER A 58 -3.98 -1.52 30.79
N ALA A 59 -4.54 -0.91 29.74
CA ALA A 59 -5.98 -0.87 29.47
C ALA A 59 -6.42 -1.95 28.45
N SER A 60 -5.49 -2.49 27.68
CA SER A 60 -5.68 -3.49 26.62
C SER A 60 -4.46 -4.40 26.55
N GLN A 61 -4.52 -5.63 26.02
CA GLN A 61 -3.31 -6.45 25.89
C GLN A 61 -2.38 -5.87 24.79
N LEU A 62 -1.06 -6.00 24.94
CA LEU A 62 -0.12 -5.69 23.86
C LEU A 62 -0.45 -6.49 22.59
N PRO A 63 -0.28 -5.89 21.40
CA PRO A 63 -0.53 -6.59 20.15
C PRO A 63 0.56 -7.63 19.88
N GLU A 64 0.20 -8.63 19.09
CA GLU A 64 1.12 -9.61 18.53
C GLU A 64 1.94 -9.03 17.36
N ALA A 65 1.46 -7.96 16.70
CA ALA A 65 2.19 -7.23 15.68
C ALA A 65 1.70 -5.78 15.54
N ILE A 66 2.59 -4.91 15.07
CA ILE A 66 2.29 -3.52 14.72
C ILE A 66 2.41 -3.34 13.21
N GLU A 67 1.35 -2.86 12.56
CA GLU A 67 1.34 -2.51 11.14
C GLU A 67 1.56 -1.00 10.95
N VAL A 68 2.46 -0.65 10.02
CA VAL A 68 2.85 0.76 9.77
C VAL A 68 2.91 1.02 8.28
N PHE A 69 2.19 2.04 7.81
CA PHE A 69 2.22 2.43 6.39
C PHE A 69 3.20 3.59 6.10
N ARG A 70 3.61 4.35 7.11
CA ARG A 70 4.41 5.56 6.94
C ARG A 70 5.91 5.26 7.01
N PRO A 71 6.69 5.52 5.94
CA PRO A 71 8.14 5.32 5.97
C PRO A 71 8.85 6.13 7.06
N GLN A 72 8.44 7.39 7.26
CA GLN A 72 9.16 8.35 8.12
C GLN A 72 9.20 7.94 9.60
N CYS A 73 8.28 7.09 10.07
CA CYS A 73 8.27 6.61 11.45
C CYS A 73 8.65 5.13 11.60
N LEU A 74 8.90 4.42 10.50
CA LEU A 74 9.16 2.98 10.53
C LEU A 74 10.33 2.62 11.44
N SER A 75 11.50 3.25 11.26
CA SER A 75 12.69 2.95 12.06
C SER A 75 12.48 3.22 13.55
N LEU A 76 11.73 4.28 13.87
CA LEU A 76 11.42 4.65 15.26
C LEU A 76 10.50 3.60 15.91
N LEU A 77 9.47 3.15 15.17
CA LEU A 77 8.55 2.12 15.64
C LEU A 77 9.23 0.76 15.74
N GLN A 78 10.12 0.40 14.81
CA GLN A 78 10.92 -0.83 14.88
C GLN A 78 11.78 -0.87 16.15
N LEU A 79 12.51 0.21 16.46
CA LEU A 79 13.29 0.30 17.70
C LEU A 79 12.41 0.15 18.97
N ALA A 80 11.18 0.68 18.95
CA ALA A 80 10.24 0.52 20.05
C ALA A 80 9.69 -0.92 20.12
N GLY A 81 9.36 -1.51 18.98
CA GLY A 81 8.89 -2.89 18.84
C GLY A 81 9.92 -3.89 19.34
N ASP A 82 11.19 -3.75 18.96
CA ASP A 82 12.29 -4.62 19.41
C ASP A 82 12.41 -4.64 20.95
N ARG A 83 12.24 -3.48 21.60
CA ARG A 83 12.29 -3.36 23.07
C ARG A 83 11.07 -3.95 23.78
N LEU A 84 9.96 -4.08 23.07
CA LEU A 84 8.72 -4.68 23.56
C LEU A 84 8.53 -6.12 23.06
N ASN A 85 9.47 -6.63 22.24
CA ASN A 85 9.37 -7.90 21.55
C ASN A 85 8.09 -8.02 20.68
N ILE A 86 7.74 -6.93 19.99
CA ILE A 86 6.58 -6.85 19.08
C ILE A 86 7.11 -6.63 17.66
N PRO A 87 6.82 -7.53 16.70
CA PRO A 87 7.22 -7.34 15.31
C PRO A 87 6.49 -6.15 14.70
N VAL A 88 7.26 -5.30 14.02
CA VAL A 88 6.73 -4.18 13.23
C VAL A 88 6.73 -4.56 11.77
N VAL A 89 5.53 -4.63 11.19
CA VAL A 89 5.26 -5.03 9.81
C VAL A 89 5.00 -3.77 8.97
N PRO A 90 5.93 -3.39 8.08
CA PRO A 90 5.67 -2.29 7.16
C PRO A 90 4.66 -2.74 6.11
N THR A 91 3.49 -2.12 6.05
CA THR A 91 2.45 -2.43 5.06
C THR A 91 1.63 -1.19 4.74
N ARG A 92 1.27 -0.99 3.47
CA ARG A 92 0.33 0.06 3.08
C ARG A 92 -1.13 -0.33 3.38
N LEU A 93 -1.44 -1.60 3.64
CA LEU A 93 -2.80 -2.08 3.87
C LEU A 93 -3.28 -1.81 5.30
N THR A 94 -3.41 -0.53 5.67
CA THR A 94 -3.88 -0.09 6.99
C THR A 94 -5.19 0.71 6.92
N PRO A 95 -6.30 0.12 6.42
CA PRO A 95 -7.51 0.88 6.11
C PRO A 95 -8.17 1.52 7.34
N ALA A 96 -8.16 0.84 8.49
CA ALA A 96 -8.75 1.38 9.73
C ALA A 96 -7.98 2.62 10.20
N LEU A 97 -6.64 2.55 10.20
CA LEU A 97 -5.78 3.68 10.55
C LEU A 97 -5.94 4.85 9.58
N LYS A 98 -6.01 4.58 8.27
CA LYS A 98 -6.16 5.64 7.26
C LYS A 98 -7.48 6.39 7.42
N GLN A 99 -8.57 5.66 7.64
CA GLN A 99 -9.86 6.28 7.95
C GLN A 99 -9.77 7.12 9.24
N TYR A 100 -9.20 6.57 10.30
CA TYR A 100 -9.09 7.30 11.57
C TYR A 100 -8.23 8.57 11.45
N LEU A 101 -7.13 8.54 10.69
CA LEU A 101 -6.32 9.71 10.40
C LEU A 101 -7.09 10.79 9.61
N GLN A 102 -7.93 10.38 8.66
CA GLN A 102 -8.80 11.30 7.93
C GLN A 102 -9.82 11.96 8.86
N GLU A 103 -10.50 11.17 9.71
CA GLU A 103 -11.43 11.68 10.71
C GLU A 103 -10.75 12.66 11.67
N ARG A 104 -9.54 12.33 12.16
CA ARG A 104 -8.75 13.22 13.01
C ARG A 104 -8.35 14.51 12.31
N SER A 105 -7.98 14.45 11.03
CA SER A 105 -7.59 15.64 10.28
C SER A 105 -8.70 16.69 10.18
N GLN A 106 -9.97 16.27 10.21
CA GLN A 106 -11.13 17.16 10.22
C GLN A 106 -11.32 17.88 11.55
N LEU A 107 -10.76 17.35 12.65
CA LEU A 107 -10.82 17.94 13.98
C LEU A 107 -9.74 18.99 14.21
N TYR A 108 -8.57 18.89 13.57
CA TYR A 108 -7.46 19.82 13.79
C TYR A 108 -7.83 21.29 13.58
N PRO A 109 -8.62 21.69 12.56
CA PRO A 109 -9.04 23.08 12.39
C PRO A 109 -9.84 23.68 13.55
N THR A 110 -10.45 22.85 14.40
CA THR A 110 -11.19 23.31 15.58
C THR A 110 -10.30 23.51 16.81
N LEU A 111 -9.04 23.05 16.76
CA LEU A 111 -8.11 23.13 17.87
C LEU A 111 -7.43 24.51 17.89
N PRO A 112 -7.22 25.10 19.08
CA PRO A 112 -6.52 26.38 19.21
C PRO A 112 -5.05 26.31 18.75
N GLN A 113 -4.47 25.11 18.73
CA GLN A 113 -3.10 24.83 18.29
C GLN A 113 -2.93 24.81 16.75
N TYR A 114 -4.00 24.96 15.98
CA TYR A 114 -3.97 24.78 14.52
C TYR A 114 -3.15 25.85 13.79
N THR A 115 -2.18 25.39 12.99
CA THR A 115 -1.25 26.26 12.26
C THR A 115 -1.79 26.77 10.93
N ARG A 116 -2.91 26.21 10.44
CA ARG A 116 -3.46 26.46 9.09
C ARG A 116 -2.54 26.07 7.93
N GLU A 117 -1.52 25.25 8.21
CA GLU A 117 -0.68 24.64 7.17
C GLU A 117 -1.51 23.63 6.36
N ALA A 118 -1.26 23.55 5.05
CA ALA A 118 -1.82 22.50 4.22
C ALA A 118 -1.33 21.13 4.73
N TYR A 119 -2.25 20.20 4.92
CA TYR A 119 -1.95 18.90 5.51
C TYR A 119 -2.77 17.81 4.85
N ASP A 120 -2.08 16.78 4.36
CA ASP A 120 -2.69 15.53 3.91
C ASP A 120 -2.31 14.41 4.90
N PRO A 121 -3.27 13.84 5.64
CA PRO A 121 -2.98 12.79 6.63
C PRO A 121 -2.38 11.53 6.02
N LEU A 122 -2.63 11.26 4.74
CA LEU A 122 -2.23 10.02 4.09
C LEU A 122 -1.03 10.19 3.15
N ALA A 123 -0.50 11.41 3.01
CA ALA A 123 0.63 11.69 2.14
C ALA A 123 1.85 10.83 2.50
N ILE A 124 2.41 10.19 1.48
CA ILE A 124 3.67 9.47 1.51
C ILE A 124 4.59 10.12 0.48
N GLU A 125 5.81 10.42 0.88
CA GLU A 125 6.85 10.86 -0.04
C GLU A 125 7.40 9.64 -0.79
N LEU A 126 7.23 9.62 -2.11
CA LEU A 126 7.60 8.50 -2.96
C LEU A 126 9.04 8.66 -3.46
N SER A 127 9.86 7.63 -3.32
CA SER A 127 11.22 7.57 -3.86
C SER A 127 11.20 7.75 -5.38
N PRO A 128 12.21 8.39 -6.02
CA PRO A 128 12.31 8.41 -7.48
C PRO A 128 12.23 6.99 -8.08
N PRO A 129 11.54 6.79 -9.20
CA PRO A 129 11.36 5.46 -9.76
C PRO A 129 12.69 4.93 -10.35
N VAL A 130 12.97 3.65 -10.10
CA VAL A 130 14.16 2.96 -10.62
C VAL A 130 13.76 1.88 -11.63
N PRO A 131 14.52 1.62 -12.70
CA PRO A 131 14.20 0.56 -13.63
C PRO A 131 14.27 -0.82 -12.96
N ILE A 132 13.38 -1.72 -13.37
CA ILE A 132 13.50 -3.14 -13.03
C ILE A 132 14.83 -3.71 -13.55
N PRO A 133 15.49 -4.63 -12.82
CA PRO A 133 16.74 -5.24 -13.30
C PRO A 133 16.55 -5.97 -14.64
N ASP A 134 17.41 -5.69 -15.62
CA ASP A 134 17.36 -6.28 -16.97
C ASP A 134 17.31 -7.81 -16.96
N THR A 135 17.97 -8.46 -15.98
CA THR A 135 17.99 -9.92 -15.83
C THR A 135 16.64 -10.55 -15.48
N LEU A 136 15.66 -9.73 -15.11
CA LEU A 136 14.31 -10.15 -14.70
C LEU A 136 13.24 -9.78 -15.72
N TRP A 137 13.58 -8.95 -16.71
CA TRP A 137 12.59 -8.48 -17.67
C TRP A 137 12.09 -9.62 -18.55
N GLY A 138 10.77 -9.66 -18.71
CA GLY A 138 10.09 -10.65 -19.53
C GLY A 138 10.19 -10.37 -21.02
N ASP A 139 9.67 -11.29 -21.82
CA ASP A 139 9.68 -11.21 -23.27
C ASP A 139 8.66 -10.17 -23.78
N ARG A 140 7.47 -10.13 -23.15
CA ARG A 140 6.35 -9.27 -23.57
C ARG A 140 5.49 -8.84 -22.39
N TRP A 141 4.72 -7.79 -22.60
CA TRP A 141 3.69 -7.36 -21.67
C TRP A 141 2.47 -6.85 -22.43
N ARG A 142 1.31 -6.88 -21.77
CA ARG A 142 0.07 -6.31 -22.31
C ARG A 142 -0.91 -5.91 -21.21
N PHE A 143 -1.74 -4.92 -21.49
CA PHE A 143 -2.93 -4.68 -20.67
C PHE A 143 -3.93 -5.82 -20.85
N ALA A 144 -4.60 -6.18 -19.75
CA ALA A 144 -5.64 -7.18 -19.72
C ALA A 144 -6.78 -6.73 -18.80
N PHE A 145 -7.89 -7.44 -18.90
CA PHE A 145 -9.12 -7.09 -18.20
C PHE A 145 -9.84 -8.37 -17.82
N MET A 146 -10.41 -8.39 -16.63
CA MET A 146 -11.26 -9.49 -16.16
C MET A 146 -12.43 -8.92 -15.37
N SER A 147 -13.57 -9.61 -15.37
CA SER A 147 -14.69 -9.19 -14.54
C SER A 147 -14.40 -9.51 -13.07
N ALA A 148 -14.92 -8.68 -12.16
CA ALA A 148 -14.77 -8.89 -10.72
C ALA A 148 -15.31 -10.27 -10.27
N GLY A 149 -16.37 -10.76 -10.92
CA GLY A 149 -16.92 -12.09 -10.69
C GLY A 149 -16.01 -13.24 -11.17
N ASP A 150 -15.01 -12.96 -12.01
CA ASP A 150 -14.09 -13.96 -12.57
C ASP A 150 -12.84 -14.15 -11.72
N ILE A 151 -12.60 -13.31 -10.70
CA ILE A 151 -11.43 -13.43 -9.80
C ILE A 151 -11.41 -14.80 -9.12
N ASP A 152 -12.46 -15.20 -8.40
CA ASP A 152 -12.49 -16.52 -7.75
C ASP A 152 -12.49 -17.71 -8.73
N PRO A 153 -13.30 -17.71 -9.82
CA PRO A 153 -13.20 -18.73 -10.87
C PRO A 153 -11.80 -18.91 -11.47
N PHE A 154 -11.04 -17.83 -11.65
CA PHE A 154 -9.74 -17.88 -12.31
C PHE A 154 -8.74 -18.85 -11.64
N PHE A 155 -8.82 -18.99 -10.31
CA PHE A 155 -7.94 -19.87 -9.53
C PHE A 155 -8.45 -21.30 -9.35
N ARG A 156 -9.69 -21.61 -9.74
CA ARG A 156 -10.26 -22.96 -9.57
C ARG A 156 -9.66 -23.98 -10.51
N ASP A 157 -9.40 -23.58 -11.75
CA ASP A 157 -9.04 -24.51 -12.82
C ASP A 157 -7.52 -24.63 -13.03
N LYS A 158 -6.74 -23.67 -12.51
CA LYS A 158 -5.30 -23.54 -12.81
C LYS A 158 -4.51 -23.19 -11.55
N PRO A 159 -3.59 -24.07 -11.10
CA PRO A 159 -2.73 -23.75 -9.96
C PRO A 159 -1.77 -22.63 -10.35
N ILE A 160 -1.79 -21.55 -9.57
CA ILE A 160 -0.84 -20.44 -9.70
C ILE A 160 0.12 -20.54 -8.50
N PRO A 161 1.43 -20.74 -8.72
CA PRO A 161 2.39 -20.97 -7.65
C PRO A 161 2.43 -19.87 -6.58
N VAL A 162 2.25 -18.62 -7.00
CA VAL A 162 2.24 -17.45 -6.12
C VAL A 162 0.97 -16.66 -6.32
N VAL A 163 0.21 -16.48 -5.26
CA VAL A 163 -1.02 -15.69 -5.26
C VAL A 163 -1.00 -14.77 -4.06
N ASP A 164 -1.19 -13.48 -4.30
CA ASP A 164 -1.37 -12.46 -3.28
C ASP A 164 -2.69 -11.73 -3.52
N ILE A 165 -3.71 -12.14 -2.77
CA ILE A 165 -5.06 -11.55 -2.83
C ILE A 165 -5.41 -11.18 -1.39
N PRO A 166 -5.01 -9.97 -0.94
CA PRO A 166 -5.35 -9.53 0.39
C PRO A 166 -6.87 -9.48 0.56
N PRO A 167 -7.45 -10.04 1.65
CA PRO A 167 -8.91 -10.07 1.84
C PRO A 167 -9.55 -8.66 1.81
N ALA A 168 -8.80 -7.64 2.23
CA ALA A 168 -9.23 -6.24 2.18
C ALA A 168 -9.43 -5.71 0.75
N LEU A 169 -8.73 -6.28 -0.23
CA LEU A 169 -8.81 -5.89 -1.64
C LEU A 169 -9.79 -6.76 -2.43
N HIS A 170 -10.38 -7.79 -1.83
CA HIS A 170 -11.29 -8.67 -2.54
C HIS A 170 -12.49 -7.87 -3.10
N PRO A 171 -12.95 -8.14 -4.35
CA PRO A 171 -14.04 -7.36 -4.96
C PRO A 171 -15.32 -7.31 -4.11
N THR A 172 -15.65 -8.40 -3.41
CA THR A 172 -16.78 -8.45 -2.46
C THR A 172 -16.59 -7.50 -1.28
N THR A 173 -15.39 -7.42 -0.72
CA THR A 173 -15.06 -6.52 0.39
C THR A 173 -15.16 -5.05 -0.04
N LEU A 174 -14.79 -4.77 -1.29
CA LEU A 174 -14.87 -3.44 -1.89
C LEU A 174 -16.27 -3.09 -2.45
N ASN A 175 -17.25 -3.99 -2.28
CA ASN A 175 -18.62 -3.84 -2.80
C ASN A 175 -18.68 -3.57 -4.32
N LEU A 176 -17.78 -4.17 -5.10
CA LEU A 176 -17.80 -4.09 -6.56
C LEU A 176 -18.84 -5.05 -7.14
N ALA A 177 -19.59 -4.60 -8.15
CA ALA A 177 -20.48 -5.47 -8.90
C ALA A 177 -19.68 -6.55 -9.63
N SER A 178 -20.22 -7.77 -9.77
CA SER A 178 -19.54 -8.89 -10.44
C SER A 178 -19.19 -8.58 -11.91
N THR A 179 -19.96 -7.70 -12.55
CA THR A 179 -19.73 -7.24 -13.92
C THR A 179 -18.70 -6.12 -14.04
N THR A 180 -18.21 -5.56 -12.93
CA THR A 180 -17.18 -4.51 -12.95
C THR A 180 -15.91 -5.05 -13.57
N THR A 181 -15.39 -4.37 -14.58
CA THR A 181 -14.15 -4.75 -15.26
C THR A 181 -12.95 -4.29 -14.44
N ILE A 182 -12.18 -5.25 -13.91
CA ILE A 182 -10.91 -5.02 -13.23
C ILE A 182 -9.82 -4.99 -14.30
N PRO A 183 -9.10 -3.86 -14.47
CA PRO A 183 -7.96 -3.81 -15.36
C PRO A 183 -6.72 -4.45 -14.73
N GLY A 184 -5.75 -4.80 -15.56
CA GLY A 184 -4.49 -5.35 -15.09
C GLY A 184 -3.42 -5.39 -16.15
N LEU A 185 -2.26 -5.87 -15.73
CA LEU A 185 -1.08 -6.07 -16.57
C LEU A 185 -0.71 -7.54 -16.57
N VAL A 186 -0.45 -8.07 -17.76
CA VAL A 186 0.11 -9.42 -17.95
C VAL A 186 1.55 -9.27 -18.40
N LEU A 187 2.46 -9.93 -17.69
CA LEU A 187 3.87 -10.03 -18.02
C LEU A 187 4.20 -11.46 -18.45
N ASP A 188 4.68 -11.61 -19.68
CA ASP A 188 5.18 -12.88 -20.21
C ASP A 188 6.66 -12.98 -19.85
N GLY A 189 6.96 -13.65 -18.74
CA GLY A 189 8.30 -13.76 -18.17
C GLY A 189 9.20 -14.81 -18.83
N GLY A 190 8.70 -15.56 -19.81
CA GLY A 190 9.45 -16.62 -20.47
C GLY A 190 10.04 -17.61 -19.47
N ARG A 191 11.32 -17.93 -19.66
CA ARG A 191 12.10 -18.81 -18.76
C ARG A 191 12.40 -18.16 -17.41
N GLN A 192 12.23 -16.85 -17.26
CA GLN A 192 12.52 -16.10 -16.03
C GLN A 192 11.25 -15.85 -15.19
N SER A 193 10.07 -16.32 -15.61
CA SER A 193 8.80 -16.00 -14.96
C SER A 193 8.81 -16.26 -13.45
N MET A 194 9.31 -17.42 -13.01
CA MET A 194 9.41 -17.75 -11.58
C MET A 194 10.44 -16.89 -10.83
N ARG A 195 11.54 -16.52 -11.47
CA ARG A 195 12.54 -15.63 -10.87
C ARG A 195 11.98 -14.23 -10.67
N LEU A 196 11.25 -13.72 -11.67
CA LEU A 196 10.53 -12.46 -11.59
C LEU A 196 9.47 -12.49 -10.48
N VAL A 197 8.69 -13.56 -10.39
CA VAL A 197 7.68 -13.76 -9.34
C VAL A 197 8.30 -13.67 -7.94
N HIS A 198 9.37 -14.42 -7.67
CA HIS A 198 10.02 -14.40 -6.36
C HIS A 198 10.65 -13.05 -6.02
N TRP A 199 11.22 -12.37 -7.02
CA TRP A 199 11.72 -11.02 -6.82
C TRP A 199 10.58 -10.03 -6.48
N LEU A 200 9.45 -10.09 -7.19
CA LEU A 200 8.28 -9.25 -6.89
C LEU A 200 7.71 -9.52 -5.51
N GLN A 201 7.65 -10.77 -5.05
CA GLN A 201 7.23 -11.09 -3.68
C GLN A 201 8.08 -10.35 -2.63
N GLN A 202 9.40 -10.21 -2.87
CA GLN A 202 10.28 -9.48 -1.97
C GLN A 202 10.06 -7.96 -2.03
N GLN A 203 9.71 -7.43 -3.21
CA GLN A 203 9.40 -6.00 -3.37
C GLN A 203 8.08 -5.62 -2.68
N ARG A 204 7.12 -6.56 -2.57
CA ARG A 204 5.76 -6.34 -2.04
C ARG A 204 5.01 -5.32 -2.87
N PRO A 205 4.46 -5.72 -4.03
CA PRO A 205 3.78 -4.85 -4.96
C PRO A 205 2.55 -4.20 -4.29
N VAL A 206 2.32 -2.92 -4.59
CA VAL A 206 1.21 -2.15 -4.00
C VAL A 206 0.23 -1.70 -5.06
N SER A 207 0.72 -1.02 -6.10
CA SER A 207 -0.11 -0.45 -7.15
C SER A 207 0.68 -0.25 -8.43
N LEU A 208 0.00 -0.39 -9.56
CA LEU A 208 0.51 -0.16 -10.91
C LEU A 208 -0.11 1.13 -11.46
N ASN A 209 0.76 2.10 -11.74
CA ASN A 209 0.38 3.44 -12.12
C ASN A 209 0.89 3.74 -13.54
N TYR A 210 -0.02 4.10 -14.44
CA TYR A 210 0.34 4.68 -15.73
C TYR A 210 0.69 6.17 -15.54
N VAL A 211 1.88 6.55 -15.99
CA VAL A 211 2.40 7.91 -16.00
C VAL A 211 2.59 8.35 -17.45
N ALA A 212 1.82 9.35 -17.86
CA ALA A 212 1.93 9.94 -19.19
C ALA A 212 3.26 10.71 -19.32
N GLY A 213 3.94 10.56 -20.46
CA GLY A 213 5.26 11.16 -20.65
C GLY A 213 5.79 11.05 -22.08
N ALA A 214 7.09 11.36 -22.24
CA ALA A 214 7.82 11.15 -23.48
C ALA A 214 9.17 10.48 -23.14
N PRO A 215 9.22 9.14 -23.02
CA PRO A 215 8.14 8.17 -23.27
C PRO A 215 7.14 8.05 -22.11
N ASP A 216 5.99 7.44 -22.38
CA ASP A 216 5.01 6.99 -21.40
C ASP A 216 5.59 5.85 -20.54
N GLY A 217 5.06 5.63 -19.33
CA GLY A 217 5.60 4.64 -18.41
C GLY A 217 4.57 3.94 -17.52
N LEU A 218 4.82 2.67 -17.21
CA LEU A 218 4.15 1.91 -16.17
C LEU A 218 5.06 1.77 -14.96
N ILE A 219 4.63 2.34 -13.84
CA ILE A 219 5.37 2.38 -12.58
C ILE A 219 4.65 1.51 -11.55
N LEU A 220 5.38 0.54 -11.00
CA LEU A 220 4.93 -0.27 -9.88
C LEU A 220 5.43 0.35 -8.57
N ASP A 221 4.49 0.78 -7.74
CA ASP A 221 4.76 1.11 -6.34
C ASP A 221 4.98 -0.18 -5.56
N VAL A 222 6.02 -0.21 -4.72
CA VAL A 222 6.40 -1.37 -3.93
C VAL A 222 6.75 -0.95 -2.50
N GLY A 223 6.54 -1.86 -1.54
CA GLY A 223 6.81 -1.60 -0.14
C GLY A 223 6.05 -0.40 0.41
N LEU A 224 6.75 0.54 1.06
CA LEU A 224 6.11 1.74 1.64
C LEU A 224 6.21 2.99 0.74
N CYS A 225 7.30 3.18 -0.01
CA CYS A 225 7.53 4.40 -0.78
C CYS A 225 8.31 4.19 -2.09
N ASP A 226 8.79 2.98 -2.35
CA ASP A 226 9.66 2.73 -3.47
C ASP A 226 8.85 2.53 -4.75
N ARG A 227 9.48 2.85 -5.88
CA ARG A 227 8.84 2.86 -7.19
C ARG A 227 9.75 2.21 -8.20
N ILE A 228 9.16 1.36 -9.04
CA ILE A 228 9.87 0.60 -10.05
C ILE A 228 9.26 0.89 -11.42
N ILE A 229 10.07 1.34 -12.37
CA ILE A 229 9.66 1.42 -13.77
C ILE A 229 9.65 -0.01 -14.31
N LEU A 230 8.46 -0.53 -14.60
CA LEU A 230 8.35 -1.80 -15.29
C LEU A 230 8.73 -1.60 -16.75
N THR A 231 8.00 -0.76 -17.46
CA THR A 231 8.20 -0.52 -18.89
C THR A 231 7.95 0.92 -19.23
N THR A 232 8.60 1.37 -20.30
CA THR A 232 8.27 2.60 -21.00
C THR A 232 7.81 2.27 -22.42
N PHE A 233 7.02 3.14 -23.02
CA PHE A 233 6.51 2.99 -24.39
C PHE A 233 6.20 4.36 -24.99
N ASP A 234 6.23 4.46 -26.32
CA ASP A 234 5.88 5.66 -27.08
C ASP A 234 4.80 5.39 -28.15
N ASP A 235 4.46 4.12 -28.35
CA ASP A 235 3.46 3.63 -29.28
C ASP A 235 2.05 4.16 -28.96
N ASP A 236 1.39 4.70 -29.98
CA ASP A 236 0.07 5.34 -29.86
C ASP A 236 -1.06 4.34 -29.54
N GLU A 237 -0.98 3.09 -30.03
CA GLU A 237 -1.95 2.04 -29.70
C GLU A 237 -1.81 1.63 -28.24
N VAL A 238 -0.58 1.50 -27.75
CA VAL A 238 -0.30 1.20 -26.34
C VAL A 238 -0.77 2.34 -25.44
N ARG A 239 -0.58 3.60 -25.87
CA ARG A 239 -1.12 4.78 -25.16
C ARG A 239 -2.64 4.76 -25.07
N ALA A 240 -3.34 4.42 -26.15
CA ALA A 240 -4.80 4.29 -26.13
C ALA A 240 -5.26 3.19 -25.13
N ALA A 241 -4.56 2.05 -25.11
CA ALA A 241 -4.83 0.99 -24.13
C ALA A 241 -4.56 1.43 -22.68
N ALA A 242 -3.52 2.24 -22.44
CA ALA A 242 -3.20 2.80 -21.14
C ALA A 242 -4.27 3.79 -20.62
N VAL A 243 -4.89 4.56 -21.53
CA VAL A 243 -6.04 5.40 -21.20
C VAL A 243 -7.24 4.54 -20.79
N THR A 244 -7.56 3.50 -21.58
CA THR A 244 -8.63 2.54 -21.20
C THR A 244 -8.36 1.84 -19.87
N TYR A 245 -7.09 1.53 -19.59
CA TYR A 245 -6.67 1.01 -18.28
C TYR A 245 -7.01 1.99 -17.15
N GLN A 246 -6.67 3.28 -17.28
CA GLN A 246 -6.97 4.31 -16.26
C GLN A 246 -8.48 4.53 -16.06
N GLU A 247 -9.27 4.53 -17.13
CA GLU A 247 -10.73 4.66 -17.04
C GLU A 247 -11.34 3.52 -16.21
N ARG A 248 -10.92 2.28 -16.51
CA ARG A 248 -11.38 1.09 -15.80
C ARG A 248 -10.85 1.05 -14.37
N LEU A 249 -9.63 1.52 -14.14
CA LEU A 249 -9.02 1.62 -12.82
C LEU A 249 -9.86 2.55 -11.92
N THR A 250 -10.36 3.65 -12.47
CA THR A 250 -11.27 4.55 -11.75
C THR A 250 -12.61 3.86 -11.45
N ALA A 251 -13.18 3.16 -12.45
CA ALA A 251 -14.44 2.44 -12.30
C ALA A 251 -14.39 1.25 -11.31
N SER A 252 -13.20 0.67 -11.09
CA SER A 252 -12.95 -0.41 -10.14
C SER A 252 -12.47 0.09 -8.77
N HIS A 253 -12.62 1.38 -8.45
CA HIS A 253 -12.14 1.99 -7.20
C HIS A 253 -10.63 1.79 -6.97
N GLY A 254 -9.85 1.87 -8.04
CA GLY A 254 -8.40 1.67 -8.01
C GLY A 254 -7.98 0.21 -7.99
N LEU A 255 -8.90 -0.76 -7.92
CA LEU A 255 -8.58 -2.19 -7.89
C LEU A 255 -8.08 -2.65 -9.27
N HIS A 256 -6.95 -3.33 -9.30
CA HIS A 256 -6.35 -3.88 -10.51
C HIS A 256 -5.50 -5.11 -10.19
N PHE A 257 -5.02 -5.82 -11.22
CA PHE A 257 -4.19 -7.01 -11.03
C PHE A 257 -2.87 -6.96 -11.80
N LEU A 258 -1.90 -7.73 -11.31
CA LEU A 258 -0.68 -8.08 -12.00
C LEU A 258 -0.62 -9.60 -12.15
N LEU A 259 -0.52 -10.08 -13.39
CA LEU A 259 -0.39 -11.49 -13.72
C LEU A 259 0.96 -11.75 -14.39
N ILE A 260 1.63 -12.81 -13.97
CA ILE A 260 2.89 -13.26 -14.56
C ILE A 260 2.71 -14.67 -15.05
N GLN A 261 3.08 -14.88 -16.31
CA GLN A 261 2.99 -16.17 -16.98
C GLN A 261 4.27 -16.45 -17.77
N PRO A 262 4.60 -17.72 -18.06
CA PRO A 262 5.74 -18.04 -18.92
C PRO A 262 5.50 -17.60 -20.37
N ASP A 263 4.29 -17.77 -20.88
CA ASP A 263 3.90 -17.49 -22.27
C ASP A 263 2.40 -17.16 -22.38
N ASP A 264 1.95 -16.84 -23.60
CA ASP A 264 0.55 -16.51 -23.91
C ASP A 264 -0.35 -17.73 -24.17
N SER A 265 0.10 -18.95 -23.87
CA SER A 265 -0.68 -20.18 -24.08
C SER A 265 -2.00 -20.20 -23.29
N GLY A 266 -2.08 -19.38 -22.23
CA GLY A 266 -3.20 -19.36 -21.31
C GLY A 266 -3.32 -20.64 -20.48
N MET A 267 -2.33 -21.54 -20.51
CA MET A 267 -2.35 -22.82 -19.80
C MET A 267 -1.59 -22.78 -18.48
N THR A 268 -0.52 -21.98 -18.41
CA THR A 268 0.37 -21.91 -17.25
C THR A 268 0.51 -20.49 -16.73
N TYR A 269 0.40 -20.32 -15.42
CA TYR A 269 0.62 -19.06 -14.72
C TYR A 269 1.70 -19.23 -13.66
N SER A 270 2.44 -18.16 -13.37
CA SER A 270 3.54 -18.15 -12.41
C SER A 270 3.20 -17.36 -11.16
N GLY A 271 2.54 -16.22 -11.29
CA GLY A 271 2.15 -15.40 -10.14
C GLY A 271 0.98 -14.46 -10.42
N PHE A 272 0.21 -14.16 -9.39
CA PHE A 272 -0.91 -13.21 -9.44
C PHE A 272 -0.93 -12.32 -8.20
N TRP A 273 -1.12 -11.02 -8.40
CA TRP A 273 -1.33 -10.05 -7.32
C TRP A 273 -2.58 -9.23 -7.58
N LEU A 274 -3.41 -9.07 -6.56
CA LEU A 274 -4.48 -8.08 -6.53
C LEU A 274 -3.99 -6.83 -5.79
N LEU A 275 -4.10 -5.68 -6.45
CA LEU A 275 -3.48 -4.41 -6.08
C LEU A 275 -4.50 -3.28 -6.06
N GLN A 276 -4.21 -2.19 -5.36
CA GLN A 276 -5.12 -1.03 -5.32
C GLN A 276 -4.36 0.29 -5.28
N THR A 277 -4.73 1.22 -6.17
CA THR A 277 -4.23 2.60 -6.13
C THR A 277 -4.94 3.40 -5.04
N GLY A 278 -4.17 4.12 -4.21
CA GLY A 278 -4.72 4.99 -3.15
C GLY A 278 -5.25 4.26 -1.91
N GLY A 279 -5.04 2.95 -1.82
CA GLY A 279 -5.33 2.13 -0.64
C GLY A 279 -4.35 2.35 0.50
#